data_AF-A0A960NR49-F1
#
_entry.id   AF-A0A960NR49-F1
#
_cell.length_a   1.000
_cell.length_b   1.000
_cell.length_c   1.000
_cell.angle_alpha   90.00
_cell.angle_beta   90.00
_cell.angle_gamma   90.00
#
_symmetry.space_group_name_H-M   'P 1'
#
loop_
_entity.id
_entity.type
_entity.pdbx_description
1 polymer ?
#
loop_
_entity_poly.entity_id
_entity_poly.type
_entity_poly.pdbx_seq_one_letter_code
_entity_poly.pdbx_strand_id
1 'polypeptide(L)' 'MRTLTEIREQADLLSEEDRAGLAAHLLSTITSAPPGADDAEVDRRDAEMDSGRVRPISHEAFIRQARGA' A
#
# COMPACT_ATOMS: atom_id res chain seq x y z
N MET A 1 11.09 -18.99 -7.28
CA MET A 1 10.73 -17.59 -6.98
C MET A 1 11.26 -17.28 -5.61
N ARG A 2 11.89 -16.11 -5.41
CA ARG A 2 12.25 -15.64 -4.06
C ARG A 2 11.04 -15.02 -3.38
N THR A 3 10.94 -15.16 -2.07
CA THR A 3 9.91 -14.48 -1.26
C THR A 3 10.29 -13.02 -1.00
N LEU A 4 9.32 -12.17 -0.64
CA LEU A 4 9.61 -10.78 -0.26
C LEU A 4 10.53 -10.70 0.96
N THR A 5 10.40 -11.64 1.90
CA THR A 5 11.28 -11.76 3.07
C THR A 5 12.72 -12.03 2.65
N GLU A 6 12.95 -12.97 1.74
CA GLU A 6 14.29 -13.30 1.22
C GLU A 6 14.93 -12.12 0.47
N ILE A 7 14.13 -11.34 -0.27
CA ILE A 7 14.60 -10.14 -0.97
C ILE A 7 15.01 -9.05 0.04
N ARG A 8 14.23 -8.87 1.11
CA ARG A 8 14.55 -7.92 2.19
C ARG A 8 15.86 -8.29 2.89
N GLU A 9 16.00 -9.56 3.28
CA GLU A 9 17.21 -10.05 3.95
C GLU A 9 18.47 -9.80 3.09
N GLN A 10 18.35 -9.95 1.76
CA GLN A 10 19.45 -9.65 0.85
C GLN A 10 19.74 -8.16 0.72
N ALA A 11 18.72 -7.31 0.72
CA ALA A 11 18.90 -5.86 0.72
C ALA A 11 19.56 -5.35 2.02
N ASP A 12 19.31 -6.03 3.15
CA ASP A 12 19.91 -5.67 4.44
C ASP A 12 21.42 -5.94 4.50
N LEU A 13 21.92 -6.86 3.66
CA LEU A 13 23.36 -7.17 3.51
C LEU A 13 24.12 -6.18 2.62
N LEU A 14 23.43 -5.27 1.94
CA LEU A 14 24.06 -4.27 1.07
C LEU A 14 24.76 -3.18 1.88
N SER A 15 25.76 -2.55 1.25
CA SER A 15 26.31 -1.29 1.75
C SER A 15 25.22 -0.21 1.81
N GLU A 16 25.46 0.86 2.56
CA GLU A 16 24.52 1.99 2.62
C GLU A 16 24.30 2.61 1.23
N GLU A 17 25.38 2.77 0.45
CA GLU A 17 25.36 3.32 -0.91
C GLU A 17 24.55 2.43 -1.87
N ASP A 18 24.81 1.12 -1.89
CA ASP A 18 24.11 0.18 -2.76
C ASP A 18 22.63 0.07 -2.41
N ARG A 19 22.31 0.12 -1.11
CA ARG A 19 20.93 0.12 -0.63
C ARG A 19 20.19 1.40 -1.04
N ALA A 20 20.85 2.56 -1.00
CA ALA A 20 20.28 3.80 -1.50
C ALA A 20 20.04 3.76 -3.03
N GLY A 21 20.99 3.21 -3.78
CA GLY A 21 20.85 3.01 -5.23
C GLY A 21 19.70 2.05 -5.58
N LEU A 22 19.58 0.94 -4.85
CA LEU A 22 18.48 -0.01 -5.00
C LEU A 22 17.12 0.64 -4.70
N ALA A 23 17.02 1.41 -3.62
CA ALA A 23 15.81 2.14 -3.28
C ALA A 23 15.40 3.14 -4.38
N ALA A 24 16.36 3.90 -4.92
CA ALA A 24 16.11 4.84 -6.02
C ALA A 24 15.63 4.12 -7.30
N HIS A 25 16.21 2.97 -7.64
CA HIS A 25 15.78 2.16 -8.77
C HIS A 25 14.36 1.58 -8.59
N LEU A 26 14.04 1.07 -7.39
CA LEU A 26 12.70 0.57 -7.09
C LEU A 26 11.66 1.69 -7.15
N LEU A 27 11.96 2.86 -6.57
CA LEU A 27 11.07 4.01 -6.61
C LEU A 27 10.86 4.56 -8.03
N SER A 28 11.89 4.52 -8.89
CA SER A 28 11.77 4.98 -10.28
C SER A 28 10.99 4.01 -11.18
N THR A 29 10.90 2.74 -10.80
CA THR A 29 10.15 1.70 -11.54
C THR A 29 8.71 1.54 -11.05
N ILE A 30 8.40 1.96 -9.82
CA ILE A 30 7.02 2.12 -9.35
C ILE A 30 6.41 3.28 -10.15
N THR A 31 5.71 2.93 -11.24
CA THR A 31 4.82 3.87 -11.94
C THR A 31 3.95 4.53 -10.89
N SER A 32 3.96 5.87 -10.88
CA SER A 32 3.25 6.76 -9.97
C SER A 32 2.07 6.07 -9.30
N ALA A 33 2.05 6.07 -7.96
CA ALA A 33 0.90 5.58 -7.20
C ALA A 33 -0.39 6.06 -7.87
N PRO A 34 -1.39 5.19 -8.05
CA PRO A 34 -2.63 5.58 -8.69
C PRO A 34 -3.11 6.89 -8.04
N PRO A 35 -3.58 7.86 -8.86
CA PRO A 35 -4.09 9.11 -8.30
C PRO A 35 -5.06 8.76 -7.18
N GLY A 36 -4.95 9.48 -6.07
CA GLY A 36 -5.90 9.36 -4.97
C GLY A 36 -7.33 9.59 -5.45
N ALA A 37 -8.29 9.37 -4.56
CA ALA A 37 -9.68 9.64 -4.88
C ALA A 37 -9.86 11.06 -5.41
N ASP A 38 -10.59 11.18 -6.53
CA ASP A 38 -11.05 12.49 -7.00
C ASP A 38 -12.23 12.98 -6.16
N ASP A 39 -12.55 14.27 -6.26
CA ASP A 39 -13.61 14.89 -5.45
C ASP A 39 -14.96 14.19 -5.65
N ALA A 40 -15.25 13.73 -6.88
CA ALA A 40 -16.49 13.02 -7.20
C ALA A 40 -16.56 11.65 -6.52
N GLU A 41 -15.44 10.95 -6.41
CA GLU A 41 -15.34 9.72 -5.64
C GLU A 41 -15.58 9.99 -4.16
N VAL A 42 -14.97 11.04 -3.60
CA VAL A 42 -15.12 11.41 -2.20
C VAL A 42 -16.59 11.67 -1.88
N ASP A 43 -17.26 12.52 -2.66
CA ASP A 43 -18.68 12.86 -2.49
C ASP A 43 -19.58 11.60 -2.54
N ARG A 44 -19.28 10.69 -3.47
CA ARG A 44 -20.01 9.42 -3.58
C ARG A 44 -19.81 8.53 -2.36
N ARG A 45 -18.59 8.41 -1.85
CA ARG A 45 -18.28 7.59 -0.66
C ARG A 45 -18.98 8.14 0.57
N ASP A 46 -19.06 9.46 0.72
CA ASP A 46 -19.78 10.10 1.81
C ASP A 46 -21.28 9.80 1.74
N ALA A 47 -21.91 9.96 0.57
CA ALA A 47 -23.31 9.60 0.36
C ALA A 47 -23.58 8.09 0.57
N GLU A 48 -22.60 7.23 0.29
CA GLU A 48 -22.68 5.79 0.57
C GLU A 48 -22.69 5.50 2.06
N MET A 49 -21.80 6.14 2.83
CA MET A 49 -21.75 6.02 4.28
C MET A 49 -23.04 6.52 4.94
N ASP A 50 -23.52 7.70 4.56
CA ASP A 50 -24.73 8.29 5.14
C ASP A 50 -25.99 7.49 4.82
N SER A 51 -26.06 6.89 3.63
CA SER A 51 -27.18 6.04 3.23
C SER A 51 -27.23 4.68 3.92
N GLY A 52 -26.16 4.29 4.63
CA GLY A 52 -26.02 2.95 5.23
C GLY A 52 -25.76 1.83 4.21
N ARG A 53 -25.46 2.18 2.95
CA ARG A 53 -25.11 1.21 1.88
C ARG A 53 -23.78 0.50 2.16
N VAL A 54 -22.89 1.13 2.91
CA VAL A 54 -21.62 0.54 3.34
C VAL A 54 -21.63 0.29 4.85
N ARG A 55 -21.03 -0.83 5.27
CA ARG A 55 -20.92 -1.19 6.69
C ARG A 55 -19.53 -0.81 7.20
N PRO A 56 -19.41 0.08 8.19
CA PRO A 56 -18.12 0.41 8.77
C PRO A 56 -17.53 -0.81 9.49
N ILE A 57 -16.22 -0.97 9.38
CA ILE A 57 -15.45 -1.97 10.13
C ILE A 57 -14.52 -1.27 11.10
N SER A 58 -14.23 -1.91 12.24
CA SER A 58 -13.22 -1.39 13.16
C SER A 58 -11.84 -1.46 12.55
N HIS A 59 -10.92 -0.63 13.04
CA HIS A 59 -9.52 -0.65 12.63
C HIS A 59 -8.90 -2.05 12.80
N GLU A 60 -9.17 -2.74 13.91
CA GLU A 60 -8.71 -4.10 14.16
C GLU A 60 -9.26 -5.11 13.12
N ALA A 61 -10.53 -4.99 12.76
CA ALA A 61 -11.13 -5.83 11.74
C ALA A 61 -10.51 -5.58 10.35
N PHE A 62 -10.21 -4.32 10.02
CA PHE A 62 -9.48 -3.96 8.81
C PHE A 62 -8.09 -4.59 8.76
N ILE A 63 -7.29 -4.43 9.82
CA ILE A 63 -5.93 -4.99 9.87
C ILE A 63 -5.95 -6.52 9.73
N ARG A 64 -6.92 -7.19 10.35
CA ARG A 64 -7.08 -8.64 10.23
C ARG A 64 -7.41 -9.07 8.80
N GLN A 65 -8.26 -8.34 8.08
CA GLN A 65 -8.59 -8.63 6.68
C GLN A 65 -7.40 -8.37 5.75
N ALA A 66 -6.72 -7.22 5.90
CA ALA A 66 -5.61 -6.83 5.05
C ALA A 66 -4.37 -7.73 5.18
N ARG A 67 -4.22 -8.44 6.31
CA ARG A 67 -3.13 -9.40 6.55
C ARG A 67 -3.45 -10.83 6.13
N GLY A 68 -4.71 -11.11 5.77
CA GLY A 68 -5.19 -12.43 5.37
C GLY A 68 -5.45 -12.59 3.87
N ALA A 69 -5.08 -11.58 3.06
CA ALA A 69 -5.20 -11.56 1.61
C ALA A 69 -3.81 -11.58 0.95
#